data_AF-A0A2I0LLW3-F1
#
_entry.id   AF-A0A2I0LLW3-F1
#
_cell.length_a   1.000
_cell.length_b   1.000
_cell.length_c   1.000
_cell.angle_alpha   90.00
_cell.angle_beta   90.00
_cell.angle_gamma   90.00
#
_symmetry.space_group_name_H-M   'P 1'
#
loop_
_entity.id
_entity.type
_entity.pdbx_description
1 polymer ?
#
loop_
_entity_poly.entity_id
_entity_poly.type
_entity_poly.pdbx_seq_one_letter_code
_entity_poly.pdbx_strand_id
1 'polypeptide(L)'
;MVKENLATQLFLHNSSLVWTGKVLLKSENTTENKQAVSSSSRYVEMHAVLDKLLYDYMGADKDAVTAKMVQLFSYLNSMFSHFNVTIVLSSLEFWTEDNKIPTTGSAEEMLQEFLQWKNVHRVLQLQDVTFLFLYRNQSRYVGASSARKACVKNQAGGVALFMKKGTLCRSSSEDECDLEEYCNGTSGECTPDLWVMDGHPCHRNTAFCYRGVCQTADKQCQDVFGRGAKDGPFDCYEEINSQRDRMGHCGSSESGYQRCEWKDLRCGKLVCEYPGSKPFTKEKATVIYMRVQNKLCVTLDYMKPLTERDPMLVKDGTICSTRKICQNQQCVPAAVLNNTCDTQNNCHNHGVCDNQGKCHCHPGWKPPMCQEKGHTRFKDLLKLWLPLIFCLFLPLAFLLVLLERRRREKLDLDKSRAKSKRKGNVSADRKVSRV
;
A
#
# COMPACT_ATOMS: atom_id res chain seq x y z
N MET A 1 58.23 18.38 5.57
CA MET A 1 57.23 19.47 5.68
C MET A 1 56.09 19.16 4.74
N VAL A 2 55.07 18.41 5.19
CA VAL A 2 53.73 18.41 4.61
C VAL A 2 52.79 18.16 5.80
N LYS A 3 51.96 19.14 6.11
CA LYS A 3 50.90 19.05 7.12
C LYS A 3 49.79 18.16 6.56
N GLU A 4 49.50 17.04 7.21
CA GLU A 4 48.23 16.34 7.00
C GLU A 4 47.11 17.12 7.68
N ASN A 5 46.10 17.48 6.88
CA ASN A 5 44.93 18.23 7.33
C ASN A 5 43.97 17.31 8.10
N LEU A 6 43.69 17.74 9.32
CA LEU A 6 42.68 17.25 10.24
C LEU A 6 41.27 17.62 9.72
N ALA A 7 40.77 16.97 8.67
CA ALA A 7 39.45 17.28 8.10
C ALA A 7 38.61 16.09 7.62
N THR A 8 39.03 14.84 7.84
CA THR A 8 38.41 13.68 7.14
C THR A 8 37.98 12.52 8.05
N GLN A 9 37.59 12.78 9.31
CA GLN A 9 37.09 11.73 10.21
C GLN A 9 35.73 12.01 10.89
N LEU A 10 34.91 12.95 10.40
CA LEU A 10 33.63 13.30 11.07
C LEU A 10 32.34 12.66 10.50
N PHE A 11 32.40 11.68 9.59
CA PHE A 11 31.19 11.14 8.94
C PHE A 11 31.12 9.61 8.87
N LEU A 12 31.32 8.91 9.99
CA LEU A 12 31.02 7.47 10.09
C LEU A 12 30.22 7.14 11.36
N HIS A 13 28.95 7.53 11.39
CA HIS A 13 27.87 6.75 12.03
C HIS A 13 26.50 7.31 11.59
N ASN A 14 25.97 6.81 10.46
CA ASN A 14 24.62 7.15 10.01
C ASN A 14 23.61 6.41 10.91
N SER A 15 23.07 7.11 11.92
CA SER A 15 22.10 6.55 12.86
C SER A 15 20.72 7.22 12.66
N SER A 16 20.23 7.20 11.42
CA SER A 16 18.84 7.54 11.10
C SER A 16 17.93 6.35 11.45
N LEU A 17 16.76 6.64 12.02
CA LEU A 17 15.68 5.68 12.17
C LEU A 17 14.57 6.03 11.19
N VAL A 18 14.29 5.12 10.25
CA VAL A 18 13.13 5.21 9.37
C VAL A 18 11.95 4.54 10.03
N TRP A 19 10.83 5.25 10.09
CA TRP A 19 9.60 4.73 10.64
C TRP A 19 8.81 4.09 9.50
N THR A 20 8.78 2.76 9.49
CA THR A 20 7.75 1.96 8.79
C THR A 20 6.71 1.58 9.83
N GLY A 21 5.44 1.36 9.46
CA GLY A 21 4.33 1.07 10.39
C GLY A 21 4.47 -0.21 11.25
N LYS A 22 5.65 -0.83 11.31
CA LYS A 22 6.04 -1.86 12.27
C LYS A 22 7.29 -1.37 13.02
N VAL A 23 7.13 -0.98 14.28
CA VAL A 23 8.25 -0.63 15.16
C VAL A 23 8.91 -1.91 15.66
N LEU A 24 10.01 -2.33 15.03
CA LEU A 24 10.86 -3.38 15.57
C LEU A 24 11.84 -2.74 16.56
N LEU A 25 11.49 -2.73 17.86
CA LEU A 25 12.44 -2.36 18.92
C LEU A 25 13.52 -3.43 18.97
N LYS A 26 14.67 -3.16 18.35
CA LYS A 26 15.85 -4.01 18.45
C LYS A 26 16.43 -3.83 19.86
N SER A 27 16.16 -4.79 20.73
CA SER A 27 16.81 -4.90 22.04
C SER A 27 18.25 -5.35 21.84
N GLU A 28 19.21 -4.45 22.01
CA GLU A 28 20.62 -4.81 22.17
C GLU A 28 20.96 -4.80 23.67
N ASN A 29 21.37 -5.96 24.18
CA ASN A 29 21.91 -6.13 25.52
C ASN A 29 23.32 -5.52 25.58
N THR A 30 23.43 -4.29 26.06
CA THR A 30 24.69 -3.75 26.57
C THR A 30 24.59 -3.56 28.08
N THR A 31 25.39 -4.35 28.79
CA THR A 31 25.61 -4.26 30.23
C THR A 31 26.46 -3.03 30.53
N GLU A 32 25.84 -1.86 30.62
CA GLU A 32 26.46 -0.66 31.20
C GLU A 32 25.75 -0.30 32.50
N ASN A 33 26.56 -0.04 33.53
CA ASN A 33 26.14 0.33 34.88
C ASN A 33 25.19 1.54 34.85
N LYS A 34 23.88 1.28 34.99
CA LYS A 34 22.88 2.33 35.17
C LYS A 34 22.89 2.80 36.61
N GLN A 35 23.60 3.89 36.88
CA GLN A 35 23.22 4.75 37.99
C GLN A 35 21.79 5.24 37.74
N ALA A 36 20.91 5.01 38.70
CA ALA A 36 19.51 5.40 38.63
C ALA A 36 19.42 6.92 38.45
N VAL A 37 19.12 7.35 37.22
CA VAL A 37 18.82 8.75 36.93
C VAL A 37 17.53 9.08 37.67
N SER A 38 17.62 10.02 38.62
CA SER A 38 16.52 10.55 39.43
C SER A 38 15.26 10.78 38.59
N SER A 39 14.10 10.40 39.13
CA SER A 39 12.78 10.46 38.49
C SER A 39 12.23 11.89 38.42
N SER A 40 13.02 12.84 37.91
CA SER A 40 12.52 14.17 37.60
C SER A 40 11.70 14.11 36.31
N SER A 41 10.54 14.80 36.32
CA SER A 41 9.78 15.07 35.10
C SER A 41 10.69 15.76 34.08
N ARG A 42 10.69 15.25 32.84
CA ARG A 42 11.53 15.77 31.76
C ARG A 42 10.67 16.56 30.79
N TYR A 43 11.18 17.69 30.32
CA TYR A 43 10.53 18.52 29.31
C TYR A 43 11.34 18.45 28.03
N VAL A 44 10.64 18.36 26.90
CA VAL A 44 11.28 18.40 25.57
C VAL A 44 10.63 19.54 24.80
N GLU A 45 11.40 20.59 24.54
CA GLU A 45 10.94 21.71 23.72
C GLU A 45 11.02 21.36 22.24
N MET A 46 9.86 21.38 21.58
CA MET A 46 9.72 20.97 20.20
C MET A 46 9.30 22.15 19.32
N HIS A 47 10.07 22.36 18.27
CA HIS A 47 9.71 23.25 17.18
C HIS A 47 9.12 22.45 16.01
N ALA A 48 7.95 22.86 15.54
CA ALA A 48 7.28 22.22 14.42
C ALA A 48 7.26 23.13 13.18
N VAL A 49 7.70 22.60 12.04
CA VAL A 49 7.62 23.26 10.73
C VAL A 49 6.62 22.49 9.88
N LEU A 50 5.69 23.16 9.22
CA LEU A 50 4.77 22.53 8.26
C LEU A 50 5.11 22.96 6.84
N ASP A 51 5.18 21.98 5.94
CA ASP A 51 5.33 22.25 4.52
C ASP A 51 4.08 22.89 3.89
N LYS A 52 4.26 23.46 2.70
CA LYS A 52 3.21 24.17 1.97
C LYS A 52 1.98 23.31 1.71
N LEU A 53 2.20 22.06 1.28
CA LEU A 53 1.11 21.16 0.93
C LEU A 53 0.30 20.76 2.16
N LEU A 54 0.96 20.50 3.29
CA LEU A 54 0.27 20.18 4.54
C LEU A 54 -0.49 21.40 5.08
N TYR A 55 0.11 22.59 5.04
CA TYR A 55 -0.57 23.83 5.42
C TYR A 55 -1.87 24.04 4.62
N ASP A 56 -1.79 23.87 3.29
CA ASP A 56 -2.96 23.98 2.41
C ASP A 56 -4.00 22.90 2.71
N TYR A 57 -3.57 21.65 2.89
CA TYR A 57 -4.45 20.53 3.22
C TYR A 57 -5.19 20.76 4.55
N MET A 58 -4.53 21.37 5.54
CA MET A 58 -5.12 21.62 6.85
C MET A 58 -6.07 22.83 6.88
N GLY A 59 -6.19 23.58 5.79
CA GLY A 59 -7.18 24.65 5.60
C GLY A 59 -6.61 25.98 5.12
N ALA A 60 -5.29 26.08 4.90
CA ALA A 60 -4.59 27.29 4.46
C ALA A 60 -4.80 28.53 5.35
N ASP A 61 -5.23 28.32 6.60
CA ASP A 61 -5.53 29.37 7.58
C ASP A 61 -4.68 29.17 8.85
N LYS A 62 -3.92 30.20 9.24
CA LYS A 62 -2.92 30.08 10.32
C LYS A 62 -3.57 29.70 11.65
N ASP A 63 -4.72 30.26 11.99
CA ASP A 63 -5.38 30.02 13.28
C ASP A 63 -5.98 28.62 13.33
N ALA A 64 -6.68 28.21 12.26
CA ALA A 64 -7.25 26.87 12.14
C ALA A 64 -6.17 25.77 12.14
N VAL A 65 -5.05 26.00 11.44
CA VAL A 65 -3.92 25.06 11.41
C VAL A 65 -3.23 25.00 12.77
N THR A 66 -3.03 26.14 13.44
CA THR A 66 -2.44 26.20 14.79
C THR A 66 -3.29 25.42 15.79
N ALA A 67 -4.61 25.62 15.79
CA ALA A 67 -5.52 24.89 16.69
C ALA A 67 -5.42 23.36 16.51
N LYS A 68 -5.33 22.89 15.25
CA LYS A 68 -5.15 21.47 14.94
C LYS A 68 -3.79 20.93 15.40
N MET A 69 -2.72 21.71 15.23
CA MET A 69 -1.38 21.34 15.71
C MET A 69 -1.34 21.26 17.24
N VAL A 70 -1.94 22.22 17.95
CA VAL A 70 -2.03 22.18 19.42
C VAL A 70 -2.82 20.95 19.89
N GLN A 71 -3.90 20.58 19.19
CA GLN A 71 -4.66 19.36 19.48
C GLN A 71 -3.80 18.09 19.30
N LEU A 72 -3.00 18.01 18.22
CA LEU A 72 -2.07 16.91 18.00
C LEU A 72 -1.04 16.79 19.13
N PHE A 73 -0.44 17.89 19.55
CA PHE A 73 0.53 17.90 20.66
C PHE A 73 -0.11 17.55 22.01
N SER A 74 -1.38 17.90 22.21
CA SER A 74 -2.14 17.46 23.40
C SER A 74 -2.29 15.93 23.44
N TYR A 75 -2.57 15.30 22.29
CA TYR A 75 -2.63 13.85 22.17
C TYR A 75 -1.25 13.20 22.40
N LEU A 76 -0.18 13.77 21.82
CA LEU A 76 1.20 13.31 22.07
C LEU A 76 1.55 13.37 23.56
N ASN A 77 1.20 14.45 24.26
CA ASN A 77 1.43 14.56 25.70
C ASN A 77 0.71 13.49 26.51
N SER A 78 -0.51 13.12 26.13
CA SER A 78 -1.22 12.00 26.76
C SER A 78 -0.44 10.69 26.62
N MET A 79 0.19 10.43 25.47
CA MET A 79 0.99 9.21 25.24
C MET A 79 2.28 9.22 26.07
N PHE A 80 3.03 10.33 26.06
CA PHE A 80 4.34 10.44 26.72
C PHE A 80 4.27 10.61 28.24
N SER A 81 3.08 10.88 28.79
CA SER A 81 2.83 10.93 30.23
C SER A 81 3.28 9.66 30.98
N HIS A 82 3.12 8.48 30.36
CA HIS A 82 3.57 7.19 30.91
C HIS A 82 5.09 7.10 31.13
N PHE A 83 5.87 7.96 30.47
CA PHE A 83 7.32 8.01 30.57
C PHE A 83 7.84 9.19 31.41
N ASN A 84 6.96 9.92 32.10
CA ASN A 84 7.28 11.16 32.82
C ASN A 84 7.97 12.22 31.93
N VAL A 85 7.60 12.24 30.64
CA VAL A 85 8.07 13.22 29.65
C VAL A 85 6.91 14.10 29.23
N THR A 86 7.11 15.42 29.26
CA THR A 86 6.17 16.41 28.72
C THR A 86 6.78 17.02 27.46
N ILE A 87 6.05 16.97 26.36
CA ILE A 87 6.42 17.59 25.09
C ILE A 87 5.79 18.98 25.05
N VAL A 88 6.62 20.00 24.90
CA VAL A 88 6.19 21.40 24.85
C VAL A 88 6.34 21.89 23.40
N LEU A 89 5.22 22.21 22.74
CA LEU A 89 5.26 22.91 21.45
C LEU A 89 5.70 24.35 21.70
N SER A 90 6.99 24.63 21.50
CA SER A 90 7.58 25.94 21.81
C SER A 90 7.32 26.96 20.71
N SER A 91 7.25 26.50 19.45
CA SER A 91 7.05 27.36 18.29
C SER A 91 6.59 26.56 17.07
N LEU A 92 5.86 27.25 16.18
CA LEU A 92 5.23 26.69 14.99
C LEU A 92 5.54 27.58 13.77
N GLU A 93 6.12 27.00 12.73
CA GLU A 93 6.44 27.66 11.47
C GLU A 93 5.64 27.05 10.31
N PHE A 94 5.14 27.89 9.41
CA PHE A 94 4.39 27.49 8.22
C PHE A 94 5.07 27.97 6.95
N TRP A 95 5.34 27.07 6.00
CA TRP A 95 5.80 27.44 4.66
C TRP A 95 4.60 27.80 3.78
N THR A 96 4.17 29.06 3.83
CA THR A 96 2.91 29.51 3.19
C THR A 96 3.02 29.86 1.71
N GLU A 97 4.22 30.09 1.18
CA GLU A 97 4.45 30.39 -0.24
C GLU A 97 5.06 29.17 -0.94
N ASP A 98 6.29 28.82 -0.57
CA ASP A 98 7.05 27.69 -1.12
C ASP A 98 7.84 26.97 -0.04
N ASN A 99 8.11 25.69 -0.29
CA ASN A 99 8.95 24.86 0.57
C ASN A 99 10.40 25.38 0.56
N LYS A 100 11.03 25.43 1.75
CA LYS A 100 12.41 25.92 1.89
C LYS A 100 13.48 24.85 1.65
N ILE A 101 13.07 23.60 1.54
CA ILE A 101 13.92 22.46 1.17
C ILE A 101 13.20 21.58 0.13
N PRO A 102 13.92 20.73 -0.62
CA PRO A 102 13.31 19.68 -1.40
C PRO A 102 12.54 18.67 -0.53
N THR A 103 11.24 18.48 -0.80
CA THR A 103 10.39 17.51 -0.11
C THR A 103 10.14 16.23 -0.92
N THR A 104 10.98 15.98 -1.94
CA THR A 104 11.00 14.77 -2.77
C THR A 104 11.98 13.72 -2.21
N GLY A 105 11.86 12.45 -2.63
CA GLY A 105 12.80 11.40 -2.21
C GLY A 105 12.34 10.57 -1.01
N SER A 106 13.26 9.81 -0.41
CA SER A 106 12.99 8.97 0.77
C SER A 106 12.87 9.79 2.06
N ALA A 107 12.34 9.19 3.14
CA ALA A 107 12.24 9.88 4.43
C ALA A 107 13.62 10.27 5.01
N GLU A 108 14.66 9.49 4.71
CA GLU A 108 16.04 9.75 5.16
C GLU A 108 16.68 10.90 4.41
N GLU A 109 16.52 10.94 3.08
CA GLU A 109 16.99 12.05 2.24
C GLU A 109 16.37 13.37 2.71
N MET A 110 15.06 13.40 2.94
CA MET A 110 14.37 14.58 3.47
C MET A 110 14.87 14.97 4.86
N LEU A 111 15.15 14.01 5.74
CA LEU A 111 15.72 14.30 7.06
C LEU A 111 17.09 14.95 6.96
N GLN A 112 17.94 14.47 6.04
CA GLN A 112 19.27 15.05 5.83
C GLN A 112 19.18 16.49 5.33
N GLU A 113 18.37 16.75 4.31
CA GLU A 113 18.12 18.11 3.79
C GLU A 113 17.56 19.04 4.88
N PHE A 114 16.61 18.54 5.68
CA PHE A 114 16.00 19.31 6.75
C PHE A 114 16.99 19.67 7.87
N LEU A 115 17.83 18.73 8.30
CA LEU A 115 18.85 18.99 9.31
C LEU A 115 19.93 19.96 8.81
N GLN A 116 20.31 19.86 7.54
CA GLN A 116 21.23 20.83 6.91
C GLN A 116 20.63 22.23 6.90
N TRP A 117 19.38 22.37 6.45
CA TRP A 117 18.66 23.64 6.45
C TRP A 117 18.51 24.24 7.85
N LYS A 118 18.15 23.42 8.84
CA LYS A 118 18.08 23.80 10.27
C LYS A 118 19.42 24.37 10.76
N ASN A 119 20.54 23.75 10.37
CA ASN A 119 21.87 24.18 10.81
C ASN A 119 22.27 25.55 10.26
N VAL A 120 21.70 25.98 9.14
CA VAL A 120 21.92 27.31 8.57
C VAL A 120 21.02 28.37 9.23
N HIS A 121 19.80 28.00 9.65
CA HIS A 121 18.82 28.91 10.25
C HIS A 121 18.98 29.00 11.79
N ARG A 122 19.83 29.92 12.26
CA ARG A 122 20.26 30.07 13.68
C ARG A 122 19.14 30.17 14.73
N VAL A 123 17.93 30.62 14.37
CA VAL A 123 16.79 30.73 15.30
C VAL A 123 16.27 29.35 15.74
N LEU A 124 16.42 28.32 14.91
CA LEU A 124 15.97 26.94 15.18
C LEU A 124 16.98 26.11 15.98
N GLN A 125 18.20 26.61 16.19
CA GLN A 125 19.27 25.93 16.93
C GLN A 125 19.10 25.98 18.47
N LEU A 126 18.16 26.79 18.94
CA LEU A 126 17.89 26.97 20.38
C LEU A 126 16.91 25.94 20.95
N GLN A 127 16.25 25.16 20.08
CA GLN A 127 15.20 24.23 20.45
C GLN A 127 15.75 22.81 20.64
N ASP A 128 15.21 22.06 21.62
CA ASP A 128 15.70 20.71 21.93
C ASP A 128 15.53 19.78 20.73
N VAL A 129 14.37 19.81 20.07
CA VAL A 129 14.08 18.99 18.89
C VAL A 129 13.27 19.77 17.86
N THR A 130 13.57 19.58 16.58
CA THR A 130 12.82 20.22 15.47
C THR A 130 12.22 19.15 14.56
N PHE A 131 10.93 19.26 14.26
CA PHE A 131 10.26 18.35 13.33
C PHE A 131 9.69 19.08 12.12
N LEU A 132 9.90 18.50 10.95
CA LEU A 132 9.23 18.89 9.71
C LEU A 132 8.03 17.96 9.48
N PHE A 133 6.83 18.52 9.46
CA PHE A 133 5.60 17.84 9.09
C PHE A 133 5.29 18.14 7.63
N LEU A 134 5.10 17.10 6.84
CA LEU A 134 4.89 17.24 5.41
C LEU A 134 3.81 16.31 4.88
N TYR A 135 3.09 16.77 3.87
CA TYR A 135 1.99 16.03 3.25
C TYR A 135 2.47 15.29 2.01
N ARG A 136 2.12 14.00 1.89
CA ARG A 136 2.29 13.21 0.66
C ARG A 136 1.03 12.47 0.28
N ASN A 137 0.77 12.41 -1.03
CA ASN A 137 -0.34 11.62 -1.57
C ASN A 137 -0.14 10.11 -1.37
N GLN A 138 1.11 9.63 -1.46
CA GLN A 138 1.50 8.23 -1.21
C GLN A 138 2.93 8.19 -0.66
N SER A 139 3.17 7.34 0.35
CA SER A 139 4.50 7.08 0.90
C SER A 139 4.56 5.68 1.52
N ARG A 140 5.72 5.00 1.44
CA ARG A 140 5.98 3.74 2.14
C ARG A 140 6.44 3.94 3.59
N TYR A 141 6.72 5.18 3.97
CA TYR A 141 7.28 5.56 5.26
C TYR A 141 6.40 6.62 5.91
N VAL A 142 6.33 6.59 7.24
CA VAL A 142 5.57 7.56 8.04
C VAL A 142 6.47 8.69 8.55
N GLY A 143 7.80 8.54 8.41
CA GLY A 143 8.77 9.56 8.74
C GLY A 143 10.19 9.01 8.90
N ALA A 144 11.12 9.87 9.32
CA ALA A 144 12.45 9.50 9.79
C ALA A 144 12.90 10.43 10.91
N SER A 145 13.79 9.98 11.79
CA SER A 145 14.37 10.85 12.84
C SER A 145 15.78 10.43 13.21
N SER A 146 16.55 11.35 13.79
CA SER A 146 17.88 11.06 14.32
C SER A 146 17.81 10.23 15.60
N ALA A 147 18.40 9.04 15.60
CA ALA A 147 18.41 8.16 16.76
C ALA A 147 19.37 8.67 17.84
N ARG A 148 18.90 8.77 19.09
CA ARG A 148 19.72 9.14 20.27
C ARG A 148 20.38 10.53 20.17
N LYS A 149 19.75 11.49 19.48
CA LYS A 149 20.27 12.85 19.26
C LYS A 149 19.42 13.97 19.85
N ALA A 150 18.45 13.68 20.73
CA ALA A 150 17.45 14.63 21.23
C ALA A 150 17.98 15.88 21.98
N CYS A 151 19.29 15.97 22.25
CA CYS A 151 19.95 17.15 22.82
C CYS A 151 21.17 17.63 22.00
N VAL A 152 21.39 17.04 20.82
CA VAL A 152 22.50 17.40 19.94
C VAL A 152 21.98 18.44 18.96
N LYS A 153 22.21 19.73 19.25
CA LYS A 153 21.63 20.88 18.52
C LYS A 153 21.57 20.71 17.00
N ASN A 154 22.65 20.23 16.39
CA ASN A 154 22.78 20.15 14.93
C ASN A 154 22.19 18.87 14.29
N GLN A 155 21.73 17.93 15.11
CA GLN A 155 21.26 16.62 14.69
C GLN A 155 19.90 16.26 15.32
N ALA A 156 19.41 17.03 16.28
CA ALA A 156 18.15 16.79 16.95
C ALA A 156 16.98 17.21 16.04
N GLY A 157 16.38 16.23 15.38
CA GLY A 157 15.19 16.46 14.58
C GLY A 157 14.64 15.23 13.89
N GLY A 158 13.49 15.43 13.26
CA GLY A 158 12.77 14.41 12.52
C GLY A 158 11.94 15.00 11.39
N VAL A 159 11.49 14.12 10.51
CA VAL A 159 10.53 14.40 9.45
C VAL A 159 9.36 13.46 9.64
N ALA A 160 8.14 13.98 9.66
CA ALA A 160 6.89 13.24 9.79
C ALA A 160 6.05 13.42 8.53
N LEU A 161 5.58 12.31 7.96
CA LEU A 161 4.80 12.24 6.72
C LEU A 161 3.32 12.03 7.04
N PHE A 162 2.50 13.01 6.66
CA PHE A 162 1.05 12.91 6.70
C PHE A 162 0.51 12.44 5.34
N MET A 163 -0.39 11.46 5.37
CA MET A 163 -1.07 10.94 4.19
C MET A 163 -2.56 11.27 4.22
N LYS A 164 -3.13 11.51 3.05
CA LYS A 164 -4.57 11.82 2.93
C LYS A 164 -5.43 10.66 3.44
N LYS A 165 -6.58 10.99 4.02
CA LYS A 165 -7.64 10.00 4.19
C LYS A 165 -7.99 9.38 2.83
N GLY A 166 -8.07 8.05 2.78
CA GLY A 166 -8.35 7.30 1.55
C GLY A 166 -7.15 7.12 0.63
N THR A 167 -5.94 7.45 1.07
CA THR A 167 -4.70 7.03 0.39
C THR A 167 -4.46 5.54 0.62
N LEU A 168 -4.25 4.76 -0.44
CA LEU A 168 -3.79 3.37 -0.34
C LEU A 168 -2.44 3.33 0.37
N CYS A 169 -2.38 2.65 1.53
CA CYS A 169 -1.16 2.52 2.33
C CYS A 169 -0.59 1.10 2.33
N ARG A 170 -1.40 0.07 2.09
CA ARG A 170 -0.94 -1.30 1.83
C ARG A 170 -1.74 -1.91 0.67
N SER A 171 -1.03 -2.55 -0.24
CA SER A 171 -1.54 -3.20 -1.44
C SER A 171 -1.70 -4.70 -1.20
N SER A 172 -2.76 -5.30 -1.73
CA SER A 172 -3.07 -6.74 -1.56
C SER A 172 -2.70 -7.63 -2.75
N SER A 173 -1.74 -7.19 -3.58
CA SER A 173 -1.54 -7.65 -4.97
C SER A 173 -1.19 -9.14 -5.18
N GLU A 174 -1.06 -9.95 -4.13
CA GLU A 174 -0.61 -11.34 -4.23
C GLU A 174 -1.68 -12.40 -3.90
N ASP A 175 -2.77 -12.04 -3.21
CA ASP A 175 -3.81 -13.00 -2.84
C ASP A 175 -5.20 -12.36 -2.86
N GLU A 176 -6.19 -13.06 -3.40
CA GLU A 176 -7.58 -12.59 -3.47
C GLU A 176 -8.28 -12.54 -2.10
N CYS A 177 -7.69 -13.20 -1.10
CA CYS A 177 -8.15 -13.18 0.29
C CYS A 177 -7.54 -12.03 1.12
N ASP A 178 -6.64 -11.24 0.54
CA ASP A 178 -6.03 -10.09 1.19
C ASP A 178 -6.73 -8.78 0.77
N LEU A 179 -6.94 -7.85 1.70
CA LEU A 179 -7.64 -6.60 1.43
C LEU A 179 -6.68 -5.43 1.30
N GLU A 180 -7.03 -4.44 0.48
CA GLU A 180 -6.29 -3.18 0.43
C GLU A 180 -6.65 -2.27 1.61
N GLU A 181 -5.63 -1.67 2.24
CA GLU A 181 -5.81 -0.70 3.33
C GLU A 181 -5.59 0.72 2.88
N TYR A 182 -6.40 1.57 3.49
CA TYR A 182 -6.42 3.00 3.21
C TYR A 182 -6.21 3.79 4.49
N CYS A 183 -5.40 4.84 4.42
CA CYS A 183 -5.18 5.76 5.53
C CYS A 183 -6.52 6.31 6.02
N ASN A 184 -6.77 6.26 7.32
CA ASN A 184 -7.95 6.88 7.92
C ASN A 184 -7.84 8.43 8.00
N GLY A 185 -6.62 8.97 7.81
CA GLY A 185 -6.31 10.39 7.90
C GLY A 185 -6.27 10.94 9.33
N THR A 186 -6.25 10.07 10.34
CA THR A 186 -6.16 10.43 11.76
C THR A 186 -4.97 9.78 12.46
N SER A 187 -4.30 8.82 11.82
CA SER A 187 -3.07 8.17 12.29
C SER A 187 -1.96 8.30 11.25
N GLY A 188 -0.71 8.30 11.72
CA GLY A 188 0.47 8.15 10.86
C GLY A 188 0.69 6.71 10.42
N GLU A 189 0.16 5.73 11.14
CA GLU A 189 0.20 4.32 10.75
C GLU A 189 -0.93 3.97 9.78
N CYS A 190 -0.67 3.02 8.88
CA CYS A 190 -1.72 2.42 8.06
C CYS A 190 -2.74 1.74 8.99
N THR A 191 -3.98 1.59 8.52
CA THR A 191 -5.00 0.87 9.30
C THR A 191 -4.51 -0.56 9.59
N PRO A 192 -4.98 -1.19 10.68
CA PRO A 192 -4.66 -2.58 10.97
C PRO A 192 -4.87 -3.47 9.74
N ASP A 193 -4.04 -4.50 9.60
CA ASP A 193 -4.10 -5.48 8.50
C ASP A 193 -5.47 -6.17 8.52
N LEU A 194 -6.25 -5.95 7.46
CA LEU A 194 -7.57 -6.55 7.28
C LEU A 194 -7.48 -7.58 6.17
N TRP A 195 -8.18 -8.69 6.34
CA TRP A 195 -8.26 -9.73 5.33
C TRP A 195 -9.68 -10.22 5.16
N VAL A 196 -9.96 -10.84 4.03
CA VAL A 196 -11.25 -11.44 3.73
C VAL A 196 -11.55 -12.53 4.77
N MET A 197 -12.76 -12.49 5.33
CA MET A 197 -13.18 -13.40 6.38
C MET A 197 -12.88 -14.88 6.05
N ASP A 198 -12.39 -15.59 7.06
CA ASP A 198 -12.07 -17.01 6.93
C ASP A 198 -13.30 -17.81 6.50
N GLY A 199 -13.12 -18.73 5.56
CA GLY A 199 -14.21 -19.51 4.96
C GLY A 199 -14.93 -18.82 3.80
N HIS A 200 -14.54 -17.59 3.41
CA HIS A 200 -14.96 -17.03 2.13
C HIS A 200 -14.40 -17.89 0.97
N PRO A 201 -15.20 -18.27 -0.03
CA PRO A 201 -14.73 -19.10 -1.13
C PRO A 201 -13.73 -18.35 -2.00
N CYS A 202 -12.65 -19.03 -2.38
CA CYS A 202 -11.60 -18.50 -3.25
C CYS A 202 -11.21 -19.56 -4.29
N HIS A 203 -10.29 -19.24 -5.19
CA HIS A 203 -9.83 -20.07 -6.29
C HIS A 203 -11.00 -20.64 -7.11
N ARG A 204 -11.87 -19.77 -7.65
CA ARG A 204 -13.09 -20.17 -8.39
C ARG A 204 -14.00 -21.13 -7.59
N ASN A 205 -14.19 -20.85 -6.30
CA ASN A 205 -14.98 -21.66 -5.36
C ASN A 205 -14.44 -23.07 -5.09
N THR A 206 -13.15 -23.30 -5.34
CA THR A 206 -12.49 -24.59 -5.07
C THR A 206 -11.56 -24.56 -3.87
N ALA A 207 -11.45 -23.42 -3.18
CA ALA A 207 -10.66 -23.21 -1.97
C ALA A 207 -11.39 -22.25 -1.01
N PHE A 208 -10.81 -22.02 0.17
CA PHE A 208 -11.31 -21.05 1.15
C PHE A 208 -10.21 -20.10 1.60
N CYS A 209 -10.58 -18.85 1.84
CA CYS A 209 -9.73 -17.89 2.53
C CYS A 209 -9.46 -18.35 3.95
N TYR A 210 -8.20 -18.29 4.37
CA TYR A 210 -7.79 -18.55 5.74
C TYR A 210 -6.60 -17.66 6.11
N ARG A 211 -6.81 -16.75 7.07
CA ARG A 211 -5.83 -15.76 7.52
C ARG A 211 -5.24 -14.92 6.37
N GLY A 212 -6.12 -14.46 5.49
CA GLY A 212 -5.79 -13.58 4.36
C GLY A 212 -5.09 -14.26 3.18
N VAL A 213 -5.05 -15.59 3.16
CA VAL A 213 -4.46 -16.36 2.06
C VAL A 213 -5.47 -17.38 1.55
N CYS A 214 -5.60 -17.49 0.24
CA CYS A 214 -6.31 -18.59 -0.40
C CYS A 214 -5.43 -19.85 -0.33
N GLN A 215 -5.60 -20.64 0.73
CA GLN A 215 -4.73 -21.78 1.03
C GLN A 215 -5.02 -22.94 0.07
N THR A 216 -4.02 -23.29 -0.75
CA THR A 216 -4.05 -24.46 -1.64
C THR A 216 -2.73 -25.21 -1.58
N ALA A 217 -2.79 -26.54 -1.69
CA ALA A 217 -1.59 -27.37 -1.73
C ALA A 217 -0.76 -27.06 -2.99
N ASP A 218 -1.40 -26.74 -4.12
CA ASP A 218 -0.72 -26.26 -5.33
C ASP A 218 0.12 -25.01 -5.07
N LYS A 219 -0.43 -24.00 -4.37
CA LYS A 219 0.31 -22.78 -4.01
C LYS A 219 1.50 -23.12 -3.12
N GLN A 220 1.31 -23.94 -2.09
CA GLN A 220 2.40 -24.37 -1.21
C GLN A 220 3.49 -25.16 -1.96
N CYS A 221 3.10 -26.03 -2.91
CA CYS A 221 4.03 -26.76 -3.77
C CYS A 221 4.83 -25.81 -4.68
N GLN A 222 4.19 -24.79 -5.25
CA GLN A 222 4.86 -23.79 -6.08
C GLN A 222 5.80 -22.89 -5.29
N ASP A 223 5.45 -22.55 -4.05
CA ASP A 223 6.29 -21.78 -3.14
C ASP A 223 7.60 -22.52 -2.84
N VAL A 224 7.53 -23.85 -2.66
CA VAL A 224 8.69 -24.69 -2.29
C VAL A 224 9.49 -25.14 -3.52
N PHE A 225 8.83 -25.74 -4.52
CA PHE A 225 9.51 -26.38 -5.65
C PHE A 225 9.58 -25.48 -6.90
N GLY A 226 8.91 -24.34 -6.88
CA GLY A 226 8.85 -23.38 -7.97
C GLY A 226 7.68 -23.60 -8.93
N ARG A 227 7.59 -22.69 -9.92
CA ARG A 227 6.50 -22.68 -10.90
C ARG A 227 6.38 -24.03 -11.63
N GLY A 228 5.17 -24.56 -11.67
CA GLY A 228 4.82 -25.80 -12.36
C GLY A 228 4.69 -27.01 -11.43
N ALA A 229 5.17 -26.92 -10.18
CA ALA A 229 4.85 -27.91 -9.16
C ALA A 229 3.35 -27.85 -8.83
N LYS A 230 2.78 -29.01 -8.50
CA LYS A 230 1.35 -29.16 -8.22
C LYS A 230 1.13 -30.03 -6.99
N ASP A 231 -0.06 -29.96 -6.41
CA ASP A 231 -0.50 -30.90 -5.39
C ASP A 231 -0.33 -32.34 -5.87
N GLY A 232 0.20 -33.20 -5.00
CA GLY A 232 0.33 -34.61 -5.29
C GLY A 232 -1.05 -35.30 -5.37
N PRO A 233 -1.22 -36.33 -6.22
CA PRO A 233 -2.37 -37.22 -6.13
C PRO A 233 -2.43 -37.88 -4.74
N PHE A 234 -3.62 -38.39 -4.37
CA PHE A 234 -3.84 -38.99 -3.05
C PHE A 234 -2.84 -40.11 -2.74
N ASP A 235 -2.53 -40.93 -3.74
CA ASP A 235 -1.59 -42.05 -3.61
C ASP A 235 -0.19 -41.58 -3.19
N CYS A 236 0.24 -40.37 -3.56
CA CYS A 236 1.50 -39.82 -3.05
C CYS A 236 1.42 -39.52 -1.54
N TYR A 237 0.27 -39.04 -1.05
CA TYR A 237 0.10 -38.82 0.39
C TYR A 237 -0.04 -40.14 1.15
N GLU A 238 -0.69 -41.13 0.56
CA GLU A 238 -0.85 -42.46 1.15
C GLU A 238 0.49 -43.17 1.36
N GLU A 239 1.38 -43.16 0.37
CA GLU A 239 2.70 -43.81 0.47
C GLU A 239 3.63 -43.12 1.49
N ILE A 240 3.59 -41.79 1.58
CA ILE A 240 4.48 -41.02 2.46
C ILE A 240 3.91 -40.92 3.87
N ASN A 241 2.71 -40.38 4.02
CA ASN A 241 2.17 -40.03 5.34
C ASN A 241 1.66 -41.24 6.14
N SER A 242 1.67 -42.44 5.55
CA SER A 242 1.40 -43.70 6.27
C SER A 242 2.59 -44.22 7.10
N GLN A 243 3.81 -43.72 6.83
CA GLN A 243 5.06 -44.26 7.41
C GLN A 243 5.27 -43.95 8.89
N ARG A 244 4.76 -42.80 9.37
CA ARG A 244 4.97 -42.32 10.76
C ARG A 244 6.46 -42.15 11.09
N ASP A 245 7.16 -41.42 10.24
CA ASP A 245 8.58 -41.10 10.39
C ASP A 245 8.87 -39.66 9.96
N ARG A 246 10.16 -39.31 9.85
CA ARG A 246 10.60 -37.98 9.40
C ARG A 246 10.23 -37.66 7.95
N MET A 247 9.99 -38.68 7.12
CA MET A 247 9.60 -38.51 5.73
C MET A 247 8.10 -38.33 5.58
N GLY A 248 7.27 -38.86 6.48
CA GLY A 248 5.82 -38.65 6.44
C GLY A 248 5.11 -38.87 7.78
N HIS A 249 4.38 -37.83 8.21
CA HIS A 249 3.74 -37.77 9.52
C HIS A 249 2.67 -36.67 9.59
N CYS A 250 1.82 -36.71 10.63
CA CYS A 250 0.80 -35.69 10.93
C CYS A 250 1.18 -34.84 12.13
N GLY A 251 2.44 -34.41 12.16
CA GLY A 251 3.05 -33.67 13.26
C GLY A 251 4.18 -34.44 13.95
N SER A 252 4.89 -33.75 14.84
CA SER A 252 5.90 -34.32 15.72
C SER A 252 5.77 -33.73 17.12
N SER A 253 6.23 -34.47 18.13
CA SER A 253 6.38 -33.99 19.50
C SER A 253 7.54 -34.72 20.19
N GLU A 254 7.79 -34.44 21.46
CA GLU A 254 8.81 -35.16 22.25
C GLU A 254 8.58 -36.68 22.26
N SER A 255 7.33 -37.15 22.10
CA SER A 255 7.00 -38.57 22.01
C SER A 255 7.26 -39.20 20.62
N GLY A 256 7.82 -38.44 19.68
CA GLY A 256 8.07 -38.88 18.30
C GLY A 256 7.04 -38.36 17.29
N TYR A 257 7.09 -38.95 16.08
CA TYR A 257 6.19 -38.63 14.97
C TYR A 257 4.79 -39.20 15.18
N GLN A 258 3.77 -38.37 14.93
CA GLN A 258 2.37 -38.78 14.96
C GLN A 258 1.96 -39.45 13.65
N ARG A 259 1.21 -40.55 13.77
CA ARG A 259 0.63 -41.26 12.63
C ARG A 259 -0.52 -40.45 12.05
N CYS A 260 -0.62 -40.39 10.73
CA CYS A 260 -1.81 -39.88 10.07
C CYS A 260 -2.92 -40.93 10.04
N GLU A 261 -4.13 -40.53 10.43
CA GLU A 261 -5.33 -41.29 10.10
C GLU A 261 -5.57 -41.24 8.59
N TRP A 262 -6.25 -42.25 8.04
CA TRP A 262 -6.47 -42.34 6.60
C TRP A 262 -7.16 -41.08 6.02
N LYS A 263 -8.14 -40.53 6.74
CA LYS A 263 -8.82 -39.27 6.39
C LYS A 263 -7.92 -38.03 6.46
N ASP A 264 -6.82 -38.08 7.21
CA ASP A 264 -5.95 -36.95 7.53
C ASP A 264 -4.65 -36.96 6.73
N LEU A 265 -4.42 -37.98 5.88
CA LEU A 265 -3.21 -38.13 5.06
C LEU A 265 -2.88 -36.87 4.24
N ARG A 266 -3.89 -36.18 3.70
CA ARG A 266 -3.73 -34.92 2.95
C ARG A 266 -3.42 -33.70 3.82
N CYS A 267 -3.44 -33.82 5.14
CA CYS A 267 -3.14 -32.76 6.10
C CYS A 267 -1.82 -32.98 6.86
N GLY A 268 -1.12 -34.09 6.60
CA GLY A 268 0.21 -34.37 7.14
C GLY A 268 1.30 -33.57 6.45
N LYS A 269 2.40 -34.24 6.08
CA LYS A 269 3.47 -33.64 5.28
C LYS A 269 3.00 -33.42 3.84
N LEU A 270 3.31 -32.26 3.28
CA LEU A 270 3.01 -31.87 1.91
C LEU A 270 3.81 -32.76 0.94
N VAL A 271 3.10 -33.28 -0.05
CA VAL A 271 3.68 -34.07 -1.13
C VAL A 271 3.22 -33.50 -2.45
N CYS A 272 4.17 -33.20 -3.33
CA CYS A 272 3.91 -32.49 -4.59
C CYS A 272 4.22 -33.37 -5.80
N GLU A 273 3.53 -33.15 -6.91
CA GLU A 273 3.98 -33.64 -8.22
C GLU A 273 5.12 -32.76 -8.73
N TYR A 274 6.30 -33.37 -8.94
CA TYR A 274 7.49 -32.65 -9.42
C TYR A 274 7.54 -32.62 -10.94
N PRO A 275 7.54 -31.42 -11.58
CA PRO A 275 7.52 -31.30 -13.04
C PRO A 275 8.92 -31.41 -13.66
N GLY A 276 9.98 -31.28 -12.87
CA GLY A 276 11.35 -31.17 -13.36
C GLY A 276 11.94 -32.51 -13.76
N SER A 277 12.72 -32.52 -14.84
CA SER A 277 13.55 -33.66 -15.25
C SER A 277 14.91 -33.69 -14.55
N LYS A 278 15.27 -32.60 -13.86
CA LYS A 278 16.52 -32.46 -13.09
C LYS A 278 16.23 -32.52 -11.60
N PRO A 279 17.11 -33.12 -10.79
CA PRO A 279 16.97 -33.08 -9.34
C PRO A 279 16.85 -31.66 -8.80
N PHE A 280 15.90 -31.45 -7.91
CA PHE A 280 15.74 -30.24 -7.10
C PHE A 280 16.94 -30.03 -6.18
N THR A 281 17.51 -28.82 -6.21
CA THR A 281 18.74 -28.46 -5.48
C THR A 281 18.68 -27.09 -4.80
N LYS A 282 17.51 -26.43 -4.79
CA LYS A 282 17.38 -25.05 -4.31
C LYS A 282 17.34 -24.91 -2.79
N GLU A 283 16.98 -25.98 -2.07
CA GLU A 283 16.82 -25.98 -0.62
C GLU A 283 17.94 -26.77 0.07
N LYS A 284 18.30 -26.35 1.28
CA LYS A 284 19.21 -27.10 2.15
C LYS A 284 18.43 -28.14 2.96
N ALA A 285 17.86 -29.11 2.25
CA ALA A 285 17.05 -30.18 2.82
C ALA A 285 17.33 -31.52 2.12
N THR A 286 17.01 -32.63 2.77
CA THR A 286 16.95 -33.92 2.11
C THR A 286 15.73 -33.97 1.21
N VAL A 287 15.95 -34.23 -0.07
CA VAL A 287 14.87 -34.36 -1.05
C VAL A 287 14.47 -35.82 -1.15
N ILE A 288 13.19 -36.11 -0.96
CA ILE A 288 12.63 -37.46 -1.06
C ILE A 288 11.83 -37.52 -2.35
N TYR A 289 12.26 -38.38 -3.27
CA TYR A 289 11.54 -38.70 -4.49
C TYR A 289 10.94 -40.08 -4.39
N MET A 290 9.73 -40.21 -4.90
CA MET A 290 9.12 -41.53 -5.11
C MET A 290 8.28 -41.52 -6.36
N ARG A 291 8.13 -42.70 -6.97
CA ARG A 291 7.34 -42.87 -8.18
C ARG A 291 6.08 -43.67 -7.86
N VAL A 292 4.93 -43.02 -7.96
CA VAL A 292 3.62 -43.61 -7.66
C VAL A 292 2.73 -43.48 -8.90
N GLN A 293 2.23 -44.60 -9.43
CA GLN A 293 1.37 -44.64 -10.63
C GLN A 293 1.86 -43.76 -11.80
N ASN A 294 3.16 -43.84 -12.10
CA ASN A 294 3.83 -43.05 -13.15
C ASN A 294 3.93 -41.54 -12.91
N LYS A 295 3.63 -41.06 -11.70
CA LYS A 295 3.90 -39.69 -11.22
C LYS A 295 5.15 -39.66 -10.36
N LEU A 296 5.92 -38.59 -10.47
CA LEU A 296 7.08 -38.34 -9.62
C LEU A 296 6.63 -37.44 -8.45
N CYS A 297 6.44 -38.04 -7.29
CA CYS A 297 6.09 -37.33 -6.07
C CYS A 297 7.38 -36.84 -5.39
N VAL A 298 7.33 -35.67 -4.78
CA VAL A 298 8.46 -35.07 -4.06
C VAL A 298 8.02 -34.46 -2.74
N THR A 299 8.86 -34.62 -1.71
CA THR A 299 8.78 -33.87 -0.44
C THR A 299 10.19 -33.55 0.07
N LEU A 300 10.28 -32.71 1.10
CA LEU A 300 11.54 -32.29 1.70
C LEU A 300 11.60 -32.66 3.17
N ASP A 301 12.79 -32.91 3.67
CA ASP A 301 13.06 -33.05 5.09
C ASP A 301 14.22 -32.15 5.49
N TYR A 302 13.90 -31.14 6.30
CA TYR A 302 14.85 -30.16 6.81
C TYR A 302 15.66 -30.65 8.02
N MET A 303 15.50 -31.92 8.42
CA MET A 303 16.19 -32.55 9.56
C MET A 303 15.99 -31.79 10.87
N LYS A 304 14.79 -31.24 11.08
CA LYS A 304 14.48 -30.46 12.28
C LYS A 304 14.32 -31.35 13.52
N PRO A 305 14.60 -30.84 14.73
CA PRO A 305 14.26 -31.53 15.96
C PRO A 305 12.75 -31.81 16.05
N LEU A 306 12.35 -32.89 16.75
CA LEU A 306 10.94 -33.30 16.88
C LEU A 306 10.02 -32.24 17.51
N THR A 307 10.58 -31.33 18.32
CA THR A 307 9.83 -30.25 18.97
C THR A 307 9.59 -29.05 18.06
N GLU A 308 10.31 -28.95 16.94
CA GLU A 308 10.12 -27.91 15.95
C GLU A 308 9.10 -28.37 14.91
N ARG A 309 8.17 -27.49 14.53
CA ARG A 309 7.16 -27.79 13.53
C ARG A 309 7.82 -28.00 12.17
N ASP A 310 7.57 -29.14 11.54
CA ASP A 310 8.09 -29.42 10.20
C ASP A 310 7.54 -28.38 9.19
N PRO A 311 8.42 -27.61 8.51
CA PRO A 311 8.03 -26.62 7.49
C PRO A 311 7.26 -27.21 6.31
N MET A 312 7.41 -28.50 6.05
CA MET A 312 6.71 -29.21 4.97
C MET A 312 5.32 -29.67 5.36
N LEU A 313 4.80 -29.44 6.57
CA LEU A 313 3.40 -29.76 6.87
C LEU A 313 2.45 -28.92 6.01
N VAL A 314 1.36 -29.54 5.57
CA VAL A 314 0.28 -28.85 4.85
C VAL A 314 -0.26 -27.74 5.74
N LYS A 315 -0.37 -26.53 5.18
CA LYS A 315 -0.84 -25.34 5.92
C LYS A 315 -2.31 -25.51 6.33
N ASP A 316 -2.65 -25.05 7.53
CA ASP A 316 -4.04 -24.98 7.97
C ASP A 316 -4.87 -24.11 7.01
N GLY A 317 -6.15 -24.43 6.86
CA GLY A 317 -7.06 -23.82 5.88
C GLY A 317 -7.01 -24.46 4.49
N THR A 318 -5.97 -25.24 4.18
CA THR A 318 -5.86 -25.94 2.88
C THR A 318 -6.95 -26.99 2.74
N ILE A 319 -7.57 -27.08 1.57
CA ILE A 319 -8.60 -28.09 1.31
C ILE A 319 -8.00 -29.49 1.25
N CYS A 320 -8.58 -30.41 2.00
CA CYS A 320 -8.22 -31.83 2.01
C CYS A 320 -9.28 -32.73 1.37
N SER A 321 -10.53 -32.28 1.30
CA SER A 321 -11.65 -33.00 0.69
C SER A 321 -12.81 -32.05 0.42
N THR A 322 -13.89 -32.53 -0.22
CA THR A 322 -15.07 -31.71 -0.51
C THR A 322 -15.66 -31.10 0.76
N ARG A 323 -15.68 -29.76 0.83
CA ARG A 323 -16.12 -28.97 2.01
C ARG A 323 -15.35 -29.30 3.31
N LYS A 324 -14.09 -29.71 3.22
CA LYS A 324 -13.21 -29.97 4.36
C LYS A 324 -11.87 -29.27 4.20
N ILE A 325 -11.28 -28.87 5.31
CA ILE A 325 -9.97 -28.21 5.37
C ILE A 325 -9.05 -28.90 6.37
N CYS A 326 -7.75 -28.66 6.22
CA CYS A 326 -6.75 -29.05 7.19
C CYS A 326 -6.76 -28.06 8.36
N GLN A 327 -6.81 -28.58 9.58
CA GLN A 327 -6.61 -27.81 10.79
C GLN A 327 -5.89 -28.67 11.82
N ASN A 328 -4.75 -28.20 12.33
CA ASN A 328 -3.91 -28.97 13.26
C ASN A 328 -3.61 -30.39 12.72
N GLN A 329 -3.25 -30.47 11.44
CA GLN A 329 -2.90 -31.72 10.74
C GLN A 329 -4.06 -32.75 10.65
N GLN A 330 -5.30 -32.32 10.85
CA GLN A 330 -6.51 -33.15 10.66
C GLN A 330 -7.41 -32.57 9.57
N CYS A 331 -8.07 -33.45 8.81
CA CYS A 331 -9.05 -33.08 7.79
C CYS A 331 -10.45 -32.98 8.42
N VAL A 332 -10.87 -31.74 8.68
CA VAL A 332 -12.11 -31.40 9.41
C VAL A 332 -13.11 -30.67 8.50
N PRO A 333 -14.42 -30.65 8.83
CA PRO A 333 -15.40 -29.88 8.07
C PRO A 333 -15.05 -28.39 8.00
N ALA A 334 -15.21 -27.78 6.83
CA ALA A 334 -14.94 -26.34 6.62
C ALA A 334 -15.82 -25.42 7.48
N ALA A 335 -16.92 -25.94 8.03
CA ALA A 335 -17.76 -25.24 9.01
C ALA A 335 -16.99 -24.74 10.25
N VAL A 336 -15.83 -25.33 10.58
CA VAL A 336 -14.98 -24.89 11.69
C VAL A 336 -14.43 -23.47 11.49
N LEU A 337 -14.36 -22.98 10.24
CA LEU A 337 -13.95 -21.61 9.93
C LEU A 337 -14.97 -20.57 10.41
N ASN A 338 -16.18 -21.00 10.76
CA ASN A 338 -17.24 -20.15 11.32
C ASN A 338 -17.47 -18.88 10.50
N ASN A 339 -17.59 -19.02 9.17
CA ASN A 339 -17.90 -17.91 8.29
C ASN A 339 -19.33 -17.42 8.57
N THR A 340 -19.44 -16.27 9.24
CA THR A 340 -20.73 -15.64 9.57
C THR A 340 -21.22 -14.66 8.50
N CYS A 341 -20.45 -14.46 7.44
CA CYS A 341 -20.77 -13.49 6.40
C CYS A 341 -21.34 -14.17 5.15
N ASP A 342 -22.62 -13.92 4.89
CA ASP A 342 -23.23 -14.17 3.59
C ASP A 342 -23.15 -12.88 2.77
N THR A 343 -22.37 -12.87 1.69
CA THR A 343 -22.15 -11.67 0.87
C THR A 343 -23.45 -11.11 0.31
N GLN A 344 -24.46 -11.94 0.06
CA GLN A 344 -25.74 -11.50 -0.46
C GLN A 344 -26.52 -10.71 0.58
N ASN A 345 -26.59 -11.22 1.80
CA ASN A 345 -27.39 -10.61 2.86
C ASN A 345 -26.64 -9.49 3.60
N ASN A 346 -25.31 -9.64 3.79
CA ASN A 346 -24.50 -8.67 4.53
C ASN A 346 -24.02 -7.52 3.63
N CYS A 347 -23.56 -7.82 2.42
CA CYS A 347 -22.88 -6.87 1.54
C CYS A 347 -23.58 -6.69 0.17
N HIS A 348 -24.81 -7.16 0.01
CA HIS A 348 -25.61 -7.07 -1.23
C HIS A 348 -24.89 -7.59 -2.50
N ASN A 349 -23.95 -8.53 -2.36
CA ASN A 349 -23.06 -9.01 -3.42
C ASN A 349 -22.22 -7.92 -4.11
N HIS A 350 -22.03 -6.79 -3.44
CA HIS A 350 -21.22 -5.67 -3.91
C HIS A 350 -20.00 -5.41 -3.00
N GLY A 351 -19.57 -6.43 -2.27
CA GLY A 351 -18.41 -6.40 -1.40
C GLY A 351 -18.16 -7.74 -0.74
N VAL A 352 -17.11 -7.76 0.09
CA VAL A 352 -16.68 -8.92 0.88
C VAL A 352 -16.58 -8.52 2.35
N CYS A 353 -16.81 -9.45 3.29
CA CYS A 353 -16.58 -9.15 4.70
C CYS A 353 -15.09 -9.28 5.05
N ASP A 354 -14.60 -8.34 5.87
CA ASP A 354 -13.31 -8.48 6.53
C ASP A 354 -13.39 -9.44 7.73
N ASN A 355 -12.24 -9.73 8.33
CA ASN A 355 -12.07 -10.50 9.56
C ASN A 355 -12.78 -9.90 10.80
N GLN A 356 -13.35 -8.70 10.71
CA GLN A 356 -14.17 -8.07 11.75
C GLN A 356 -15.68 -8.14 11.45
N GLY A 357 -16.09 -8.74 10.33
CA GLY A 357 -17.49 -8.82 9.91
C GLY A 357 -18.04 -7.57 9.24
N LYS A 358 -17.18 -6.62 8.81
CA LYS A 358 -17.60 -5.40 8.11
C LYS A 358 -17.41 -5.56 6.61
N CYS A 359 -18.30 -4.97 5.81
CA CYS A 359 -18.20 -5.06 4.35
C CYS A 359 -17.18 -4.08 3.77
N HIS A 360 -16.26 -4.62 2.99
CA HIS A 360 -15.38 -3.93 2.06
C HIS A 360 -16.03 -3.92 0.68
N CYS A 361 -16.58 -2.77 0.30
CA CYS A 361 -17.34 -2.63 -0.94
C CYS A 361 -16.45 -2.56 -2.19
N HIS A 362 -16.91 -3.20 -3.27
CA HIS A 362 -16.30 -3.08 -4.58
C HIS A 362 -16.36 -1.63 -5.10
N PRO A 363 -15.45 -1.25 -6.01
CA PRO A 363 -15.42 0.10 -6.57
C PRO A 363 -16.79 0.57 -7.09
N GLY A 364 -17.24 1.73 -6.62
CA GLY A 364 -18.53 2.29 -7.00
C GLY A 364 -19.70 1.95 -6.08
N TRP A 365 -19.46 1.28 -4.95
CA TRP A 365 -20.46 1.04 -3.90
C TRP A 365 -20.04 1.67 -2.56
N LYS A 366 -21.01 2.02 -1.71
CA LYS A 366 -20.75 2.68 -0.41
C LYS A 366 -20.89 1.72 0.78
N PRO A 367 -19.99 1.79 1.76
CA PRO A 367 -20.20 1.14 3.06
C PRO A 367 -21.40 1.77 3.80
N PRO A 368 -22.01 1.08 4.78
CA PRO A 368 -21.53 -0.14 5.45
C PRO A 368 -22.00 -1.47 4.84
N MET A 369 -23.06 -1.49 4.02
CA MET A 369 -23.65 -2.72 3.45
C MET A 369 -23.51 -2.85 1.93
N CYS A 370 -22.80 -1.92 1.28
CA CYS A 370 -22.60 -1.91 -0.18
C CYS A 370 -23.91 -1.90 -1.00
N GLN A 371 -24.97 -1.33 -0.42
CA GLN A 371 -26.30 -1.26 -1.05
C GLN A 371 -26.44 -0.07 -1.99
N GLU A 372 -25.77 1.05 -1.70
CA GLU A 372 -25.87 2.27 -2.50
C GLU A 372 -24.68 2.44 -3.44
N LYS A 373 -24.94 2.94 -4.65
CA LYS A 373 -23.86 3.34 -5.56
C LYS A 373 -23.13 4.58 -5.05
N GLY A 374 -21.82 4.55 -5.10
CA GLY A 374 -20.92 5.67 -4.88
C GLY A 374 -21.07 6.74 -5.96
N HIS A 375 -20.96 8.01 -5.56
CA HIS A 375 -21.01 9.14 -6.48
C HIS A 375 -19.65 9.28 -7.17
N THR A 376 -19.56 8.99 -8.47
CA THR A 376 -18.33 9.18 -9.25
C THR A 376 -18.19 10.65 -9.65
N ARG A 377 -17.13 11.33 -9.17
CA ARG A 377 -16.77 12.73 -9.54
C ARG A 377 -16.72 12.97 -11.07
N PHE A 378 -16.53 11.91 -11.86
CA PHE A 378 -16.49 11.99 -13.32
C PHE A 378 -17.82 12.47 -13.94
N LYS A 379 -18.97 12.18 -13.31
CA LYS A 379 -20.28 12.65 -13.79
C LYS A 379 -20.47 14.16 -13.61
N ASP A 380 -19.85 14.76 -12.60
CA ASP A 380 -19.93 16.20 -12.36
C ASP A 380 -19.03 16.98 -13.32
N LEU A 381 -17.84 16.45 -13.66
CA LEU A 381 -17.00 16.98 -14.73
C LEU A 381 -17.75 16.97 -16.07
N LEU A 382 -18.43 15.90 -16.43
CA LEU A 382 -19.17 15.88 -17.72
C LEU A 382 -20.31 16.93 -17.75
N LYS A 383 -21.02 17.13 -16.63
CA LYS A 383 -22.07 18.16 -16.48
C LYS A 383 -21.55 19.60 -16.57
N LEU A 384 -20.31 19.86 -16.11
CA LEU A 384 -19.67 21.18 -16.19
C LEU A 384 -19.14 21.51 -17.60
N TRP A 385 -18.72 20.50 -18.37
CA TRP A 385 -18.11 20.71 -19.68
C TRP A 385 -19.12 20.78 -20.82
N LEU A 386 -20.27 20.10 -20.69
CA LEU A 386 -21.39 20.22 -21.64
C LEU A 386 -21.81 21.67 -21.93
N PRO A 387 -22.07 22.55 -20.93
CA PRO A 387 -22.42 23.93 -21.20
C PRO A 387 -21.25 24.76 -21.75
N LEU A 388 -20.00 24.49 -21.33
CA LEU A 388 -18.81 25.17 -21.86
C LEU A 388 -18.58 24.86 -23.35
N ILE A 389 -18.77 23.61 -23.75
CA ILE A 389 -18.72 23.18 -25.15
C ILE A 389 -19.85 23.88 -25.92
N PHE A 390 -21.08 23.89 -25.41
CA PHE A 390 -22.18 24.61 -26.07
C PHE A 390 -21.92 26.13 -26.20
N CYS A 391 -21.37 26.77 -25.17
CA CYS A 391 -21.05 28.20 -25.17
C CYS A 391 -19.90 28.58 -26.09
N LEU A 392 -18.95 27.69 -26.37
CA LEU A 392 -17.84 27.98 -27.29
C LEU A 392 -18.16 27.60 -28.73
N PHE A 393 -18.79 26.44 -28.97
CA PHE A 393 -18.98 25.92 -30.32
C PHE A 393 -20.18 26.52 -31.06
N LEU A 394 -21.29 26.85 -30.38
CA LEU A 394 -22.44 27.50 -31.03
C LEU A 394 -22.13 28.89 -31.59
N PRO A 395 -21.48 29.82 -30.86
CA PRO A 395 -21.16 31.12 -31.42
C PRO A 395 -20.10 31.01 -32.52
N LEU A 396 -19.11 30.10 -32.41
CA LEU A 396 -18.14 29.86 -33.49
C LEU A 396 -18.81 29.33 -34.76
N ALA A 397 -19.72 28.37 -34.64
CA ALA A 397 -20.49 27.86 -35.77
C ALA A 397 -21.37 28.96 -36.40
N PHE A 398 -22.02 29.77 -35.57
CA PHE A 398 -22.81 30.91 -36.05
C PHE A 398 -21.93 31.95 -36.77
N LEU A 399 -20.75 32.25 -36.24
CA LEU A 399 -19.79 33.17 -36.84
C LEU A 399 -19.25 32.63 -38.18
N LEU A 400 -18.97 31.33 -38.27
CA LEU A 400 -18.61 30.66 -39.53
C LEU A 400 -19.73 30.74 -40.56
N VAL A 401 -20.98 30.47 -40.16
CA VAL A 401 -22.15 30.62 -41.04
C VAL A 401 -22.32 32.07 -41.51
N LEU A 402 -22.13 33.06 -40.62
CA LEU A 402 -22.18 34.47 -40.99
C LEU A 402 -21.04 34.87 -41.94
N LEU A 403 -19.82 34.37 -41.71
CA LEU A 403 -18.68 34.61 -42.59
C LEU A 403 -18.92 34.00 -43.97
N GLU A 404 -19.49 32.81 -44.02
CA GLU A 404 -19.79 32.11 -45.26
C GLU A 404 -20.97 32.77 -46.01
N ARG A 405 -21.97 33.27 -45.29
CA ARG A 405 -23.05 34.09 -45.86
C ARG A 405 -22.51 35.39 -46.44
N ARG A 406 -21.66 36.14 -45.70
CA ARG A 406 -20.99 37.33 -46.23
C ARG A 406 -20.12 37.03 -47.45
N ARG A 407 -19.45 35.87 -47.46
CA ARG A 407 -18.64 35.44 -48.61
C ARG A 407 -19.50 35.22 -49.85
N ARG A 408 -20.68 34.60 -49.71
CA ARG A 408 -21.65 34.42 -50.80
C ARG A 408 -22.21 35.75 -51.28
N GLU A 409 -22.59 36.66 -50.37
CA GLU A 409 -23.09 38.00 -50.73
C GLU A 409 -22.04 38.82 -51.51
N LYS A 410 -20.76 38.76 -51.12
CA LYS A 410 -19.66 39.38 -51.88
C LYS A 410 -19.51 38.78 -53.28
N LEU A 411 -19.57 37.46 -53.39
CA LEU A 411 -19.51 36.73 -54.67
C LEU A 411 -20.66 37.11 -55.62
N ASP A 412 -21.86 37.30 -55.07
CA ASP A 412 -23.03 37.74 -55.85
C ASP A 412 -22.94 39.22 -56.26
N LEU A 413 -22.39 40.09 -55.40
CA LEU A 413 -22.09 41.49 -55.74
C LEU A 413 -21.03 41.59 -56.83
N ASP A 414 -19.95 40.82 -56.76
CA ASP A 414 -18.90 40.79 -57.77
C ASP A 414 -19.42 40.25 -59.11
N LYS A 415 -20.28 39.22 -59.09
CA LYS A 415 -21.00 38.74 -60.29
C LYS A 415 -21.92 39.80 -60.88
N SER A 416 -22.63 40.57 -60.06
CA SER A 416 -23.49 41.67 -60.51
C SER A 416 -22.68 42.80 -61.15
N ARG A 417 -21.55 43.18 -60.54
CA ARG A 417 -20.63 44.19 -61.07
C ARG A 417 -19.97 43.74 -62.38
N ALA A 418 -19.63 42.47 -62.51
CA ALA A 418 -19.14 41.86 -63.75
C ALA A 418 -20.21 41.87 -64.87
N LYS A 419 -21.48 41.57 -64.55
CA LYS A 419 -22.60 41.69 -65.50
C LYS A 419 -22.84 43.14 -65.96
N SER A 420 -22.70 44.13 -65.07
CA SER A 420 -22.83 45.55 -65.43
C SER A 420 -21.72 46.01 -66.37
N LYS A 421 -20.47 45.61 -66.14
CA LYS A 421 -19.34 45.89 -67.08
C LYS A 421 -19.58 45.25 -68.46
N ARG A 422 -20.13 44.03 -68.50
CA ARG A 422 -20.45 43.34 -69.76
C ARG A 422 -21.56 44.03 -70.55
N LYS A 423 -22.59 44.59 -69.89
CA LYS A 423 -23.63 45.42 -70.54
C LYS A 423 -23.10 46.78 -71.03
N GLY A 424 -22.14 47.38 -70.32
CA GLY A 424 -21.45 48.60 -70.76
C GLY A 424 -20.68 48.41 -72.08
N ASN A 425 -19.98 47.28 -72.23
CA ASN A 425 -19.23 46.98 -73.46
C ASN A 425 -20.14 46.65 -74.66
N VAL A 426 -21.31 46.02 -74.44
CA VAL A 426 -22.28 45.75 -75.53
C VAL A 426 -22.97 47.03 -76.04
N SER A 427 -23.06 48.08 -75.22
CA SER A 427 -23.55 49.39 -75.67
C SER A 427 -22.48 50.24 -76.37
N ALA A 428 -21.20 49.94 -76.17
CA ALA A 428 -20.08 50.60 -76.86
C ALA A 428 -19.87 50.01 -78.28
N ASP A 429 -20.05 48.70 -78.47
CA ASP A 429 -19.94 48.04 -79.78
C ASP A 429 -21.11 48.34 -80.74
N ARG A 430 -22.29 48.76 -80.23
CA ARG A 430 -23.43 49.14 -81.09
C ARG A 430 -23.36 50.56 -81.67
N LYS A 431 -22.36 51.37 -81.28
CA LYS A 431 -22.10 52.71 -81.84
C LYS A 431 -21.00 52.72 -82.92
N VAL A 432 -20.38 51.59 -83.23
CA VAL A 432 -19.28 51.47 -84.23
C VAL A 432 -19.76 50.88 -85.57
N SER A 433 -21.07 50.63 -85.76
CA SER A 433 -21.65 50.17 -87.04
C SER A 433 -22.72 51.09 -87.65
N ARG A 434 -22.65 52.40 -87.40
CA ARG A 434 -23.35 53.44 -88.17
C ARG A 434 -22.49 54.69 -88.30
N VAL A 435 -21.49 54.64 -89.20
CA VAL A 435 -21.09 55.71 -90.14
C VAL A 435 -20.59 55.02 -91.39
#